data_AF-A0A1G1GRE3-F1
#
_entry.id   AF-A0A1G1GRE3-F1
#
_cell.length_a   1.000
_cell.length_b   1.000
_cell.length_c   1.000
_cell.angle_alpha   90.00
_cell.angle_beta   90.00
_cell.angle_gamma   90.00
#
_symmetry.space_group_name_H-M   'P 1'
#
loop_
_entity.id
_entity.type
_entity.pdbx_description
1 polymer ?
#
loop_
_entity_poly.entity_id
_entity_poly.type
_entity_poly.pdbx_seq_one_letter_code
_entity_poly.pdbx_strand_id
1 'polypeptide(L)'
;MRLLHFTRKDIFLILFFIFLSCSIFFSNVLVSADTKPISKGTQFPNLSFKDSLSKEEQAYLGMSQKNSFSFKKIPGTLFLFEIFSTYCTSCPKNVPILNNVYSRIENDTKLKGKANVRSW
;
A
#
# COMPACT_ATOMS: atom_id res chain seq x y z
N MET A 1 46.32 36.45 14.78
CA MET A 1 45.55 35.18 14.69
C MET A 1 45.49 34.58 16.10
N ARG A 2 44.51 34.98 16.93
CA ARG A 2 44.37 34.45 18.29
C ARG A 2 43.69 33.08 18.19
N LEU A 3 44.48 32.02 18.39
CA LEU A 3 43.97 30.66 18.56
C LEU A 3 43.10 30.67 19.82
N LEU A 4 41.79 30.53 19.64
CA LEU A 4 40.82 30.42 20.73
C LEU A 4 41.20 29.19 21.56
N HIS A 5 41.66 29.43 22.79
CA HIS A 5 42.02 28.38 23.74
C HIS A 5 40.73 27.77 24.28
N PHE A 6 40.18 26.82 23.53
CA PHE A 6 38.89 26.20 23.80
C PHE A 6 39.02 25.27 25.00
N THR A 7 38.35 25.58 26.12
CA THR A 7 38.49 24.77 27.33
C THR A 7 37.65 23.51 27.25
N ARG A 8 37.99 22.48 28.03
CA ARG A 8 37.26 21.19 28.06
C ARG A 8 35.75 21.37 28.36
N LYS A 9 35.37 22.45 29.06
CA LYS A 9 33.97 22.80 29.36
C LYS A 9 33.23 23.31 28.11
N ASP A 10 33.91 24.10 27.28
CA ASP A 10 33.34 24.63 26.03
C ASP A 10 33.09 23.51 25.01
N ILE A 11 33.99 22.51 24.94
CA ILE A 11 33.80 21.30 24.12
C ILE A 11 32.57 20.53 24.56
N PHE A 12 32.39 20.35 25.87
CA PHE A 12 31.26 19.60 26.42
C PHE A 12 29.93 20.32 26.14
N LEU A 13 29.90 21.66 26.26
CA LEU A 13 28.72 22.46 25.93
C LEU A 13 28.36 22.35 24.45
N ILE A 14 29.35 22.45 23.53
CA ILE A 14 29.10 22.28 22.10
C ILE A 14 28.54 20.88 21.79
N LEU A 15 29.12 19.83 22.35
CA LEU A 15 28.64 18.46 22.13
C LEU A 15 27.22 18.25 22.66
N PHE A 16 26.89 18.86 23.81
CA PHE A 16 25.54 18.83 24.35
C PHE A 16 24.53 19.54 23.45
N PHE A 17 24.87 20.74 22.93
CA PHE A 17 24.00 21.46 22.00
C PHE A 17 23.83 20.75 20.65
N ILE A 18 24.87 20.08 20.14
CA ILE A 18 24.78 19.26 18.93
C ILE A 18 23.88 18.04 19.16
N PHE A 19 24.02 17.35 20.30
CA PHE A 19 23.16 16.22 20.66
C PHE A 19 21.69 16.63 20.82
N LEU A 20 21.46 17.78 21.46
CA LEU A 20 20.12 18.34 21.64
C LEU A 20 19.50 18.77 20.31
N SER A 21 20.25 19.39 19.39
CA SER A 21 19.73 19.76 18.08
C SER A 21 19.43 18.53 17.20
N CYS A 22 20.30 17.51 17.22
CA CYS A 22 20.11 16.27 16.48
C CYS A 22 18.81 15.55 16.89
N SER A 23 18.50 15.52 18.17
CA SER A 23 17.28 14.91 18.70
C SER A 23 15.99 15.58 18.19
N ILE A 24 16.03 16.90 17.95
CA ILE A 24 14.88 17.66 17.42
C ILE A 24 14.66 17.37 15.93
N PHE A 25 15.73 17.16 15.15
CA PHE A 25 15.62 16.84 13.72
C PHE A 25 15.05 15.44 13.45
N PHE A 26 15.23 14.47 14.35
CA PHE A 26 14.70 13.10 14.19
C PHE A 26 13.23 12.94 14.60
N SER A 27 12.61 13.92 15.25
CA SER A 27 11.29 13.76 15.89
C SER A 27 10.08 13.91 14.96
N ASN A 28 10.25 14.19 13.67
CA ASN A 28 9.14 14.58 12.78
C ASN A 28 8.67 13.49 11.81
N VAL A 29 8.48 12.25 12.27
CA VAL A 29 7.68 11.26 11.51
C VAL A 29 6.68 10.59 12.46
N LEU A 30 5.64 11.33 12.84
CA LEU A 30 4.40 10.73 13.35
C LEU A 30 3.54 10.36 12.14
N VAL A 31 3.77 9.18 11.57
CA VAL A 31 2.85 8.60 10.59
C VAL A 31 1.59 8.18 11.35
N SER A 32 0.55 8.99 11.24
CA SER A 32 -0.79 8.59 11.69
C SER A 32 -1.42 7.73 10.60
N ALA A 33 -1.51 6.43 10.84
CA ALA A 33 -2.30 5.55 10.00
C ALA A 33 -3.78 5.64 10.43
N ASP A 34 -4.66 5.97 9.51
CA ASP A 34 -6.11 5.91 9.75
C ASP A 34 -6.50 4.44 9.90
N THR A 35 -7.02 4.07 11.07
CA THR A 35 -7.42 2.70 11.41
C THR A 35 -8.85 2.40 11.03
N LYS A 36 -9.59 3.40 10.54
CA LYS A 36 -10.99 3.22 10.17
C LYS A 36 -11.11 2.48 8.84
N PRO A 37 -11.89 1.40 8.76
CA PRO A 37 -12.16 0.74 7.50
C PRO A 37 -12.93 1.68 6.57
N ILE A 38 -12.79 1.45 5.26
CA ILE A 38 -13.51 2.21 4.23
C ILE A 38 -15.02 2.05 4.48
N SER A 39 -15.69 3.17 4.70
CA SER A 39 -17.12 3.17 5.02
C SER A 39 -17.95 2.80 3.78
N LYS A 40 -19.03 2.03 3.99
CA LYS A 40 -19.96 1.65 2.92
C LYS A 40 -20.49 2.90 2.20
N GLY A 41 -20.54 2.85 0.87
CA GLY A 41 -21.05 3.95 0.04
C GLY A 41 -20.04 5.08 -0.22
N THR A 42 -18.85 5.02 0.38
CA THR A 42 -17.77 5.96 0.04
C THR A 42 -17.05 5.53 -1.23
N GLN A 43 -16.51 6.49 -1.97
CA GLN A 43 -15.74 6.20 -3.17
C GLN A 43 -14.44 5.48 -2.80
N PHE A 44 -14.19 4.33 -3.44
CA PHE A 44 -12.95 3.60 -3.23
C PHE A 44 -11.74 4.45 -3.70
N PRO A 45 -10.67 4.54 -2.91
CA PRO A 45 -9.51 5.36 -3.26
C PRO A 45 -8.83 4.86 -4.54
N ASN A 46 -8.31 5.78 -5.34
CA ASN A 46 -7.54 5.41 -6.52
C ASN A 46 -6.13 4.96 -6.12
N LEU A 47 -5.93 3.64 -5.97
CA LEU A 47 -4.60 3.10 -5.68
C LEU A 47 -3.80 2.95 -6.99
N SER A 48 -2.51 3.29 -6.90
CA SER A 48 -1.52 3.10 -7.95
C SER A 48 -0.39 2.24 -7.40
N PHE A 49 -0.07 1.17 -8.11
CA PHE A 49 0.99 0.25 -7.72
C PHE A 49 2.17 0.42 -8.65
N LYS A 50 3.37 0.37 -8.05
CA LYS A 50 4.64 0.46 -8.77
C LYS A 50 5.11 -0.91 -9.30
N ASP A 51 4.39 -1.98 -8.97
CA ASP A 51 4.73 -3.32 -9.44
C ASP A 51 4.29 -3.55 -10.88
N SER A 52 5.16 -4.22 -11.63
CA SER A 52 4.85 -4.76 -12.94
C SER A 52 4.16 -6.11 -12.76
N LEU A 53 2.90 -6.19 -13.16
CA LEU A 53 2.15 -7.45 -13.25
C LEU A 53 2.81 -8.38 -14.28
N SER A 54 2.74 -9.70 -14.07
CA SER A 54 3.15 -10.69 -15.07
C SER A 54 2.29 -10.57 -16.34
N LYS A 55 2.72 -11.17 -17.46
CA LYS A 55 1.91 -11.14 -18.70
C LYS A 55 0.57 -11.84 -18.52
N GLU A 56 0.55 -12.93 -17.75
CA GLU A 56 -0.64 -13.70 -17.42
C GLU A 56 -1.61 -12.87 -16.56
N GLU A 57 -1.09 -12.18 -15.54
CA GLU A 57 -1.89 -11.28 -14.70
C GLU A 57 -2.46 -10.10 -15.49
N GLN A 58 -1.67 -9.53 -16.42
CA GLN A 58 -2.14 -8.46 -17.29
C GLN A 58 -3.26 -8.92 -18.21
N ALA A 59 -3.13 -10.11 -18.80
CA ALA A 59 -4.16 -10.70 -19.65
C ALA A 59 -5.45 -10.98 -18.86
N TYR A 60 -5.32 -11.53 -17.65
CA TYR A 60 -6.45 -11.75 -16.74
C TYR A 60 -7.18 -10.45 -16.40
N LEU A 61 -6.45 -9.35 -16.20
CA LEU A 61 -7.02 -8.03 -15.88
C LEU A 61 -7.42 -7.20 -17.10
N GLY A 62 -7.24 -7.71 -18.33
CA GLY A 62 -7.51 -6.95 -19.55
C GLY A 62 -6.63 -5.70 -19.72
N MET A 63 -5.42 -5.71 -19.16
CA MET A 63 -4.47 -4.59 -19.19
C MET A 63 -3.36 -4.80 -20.22
N SER A 64 -2.85 -3.71 -20.79
CA SER A 64 -1.65 -3.70 -21.66
C SER A 64 -0.39 -3.34 -20.84
N GLN A 65 0.75 -3.94 -21.19
CA GLN A 65 2.05 -3.83 -20.50
C GLN A 65 2.38 -2.41 -20.02
N LYS A 66 2.34 -2.21 -18.69
CA LYS A 66 2.80 -0.98 -18.04
C LYS A 66 3.59 -1.29 -16.76
N ASN A 67 4.65 -0.51 -16.57
CA ASN A 67 5.54 -0.54 -15.39
C ASN A 67 4.86 0.02 -14.12
N SER A 68 3.62 0.49 -14.22
CA SER A 68 2.76 0.85 -13.11
C SER A 68 1.31 0.71 -13.55
N PHE A 69 0.45 0.26 -12.65
CA PHE A 69 -0.98 0.16 -12.93
C PHE A 69 -1.81 0.85 -11.84
N SER A 70 -2.98 1.34 -12.23
CA SER A 70 -3.91 2.07 -11.37
C SER A 70 -5.28 1.43 -11.49
N PHE A 71 -6.02 1.34 -10.38
CA PHE A 71 -7.33 0.70 -10.36
C PHE A 71 -8.32 1.31 -11.35
N LYS A 72 -8.26 2.63 -11.57
CA LYS A 72 -9.12 3.32 -12.56
C LYS A 72 -8.97 2.79 -13.99
N LYS A 73 -7.89 2.07 -14.30
CA LYS A 73 -7.60 1.54 -15.64
C LYS A 73 -8.01 0.08 -15.80
N ILE A 74 -8.46 -0.59 -14.74
CA ILE A 74 -8.94 -1.97 -14.83
C ILE A 74 -10.40 -1.92 -15.30
N PRO A 75 -10.77 -2.56 -16.43
CA PRO A 75 -12.14 -2.58 -16.91
C PRO A 75 -13.01 -3.45 -15.98
N GLY A 76 -14.12 -2.93 -15.48
CA GLY A 76 -15.06 -3.69 -14.64
C GLY A 76 -16.07 -2.78 -13.95
N THR A 77 -17.25 -3.33 -13.62
CA THR A 77 -18.27 -2.60 -12.84
C THR A 77 -18.34 -3.08 -11.39
N LEU A 78 -17.82 -4.27 -11.13
CA LEU A 78 -17.73 -4.87 -9.81
C LEU A 78 -16.29 -5.34 -9.57
N PHE A 79 -15.74 -4.99 -8.41
CA PHE A 79 -14.41 -5.43 -7.99
C PHE A 79 -14.52 -6.09 -6.63
N LEU A 80 -13.93 -7.28 -6.53
CA LEU A 80 -13.80 -8.00 -5.26
C LEU A 80 -12.33 -8.02 -4.86
N PHE A 81 -12.05 -7.41 -3.70
CA PHE A 81 -10.70 -7.30 -3.15
C PHE A 81 -10.60 -8.09 -1.85
N GLU A 82 -9.55 -8.88 -1.73
CA GLU A 82 -9.06 -9.38 -0.46
C GLU A 82 -7.67 -8.79 -0.23
N ILE A 83 -7.46 -8.20 0.96
CA ILE A 83 -6.17 -7.65 1.38
C ILE A 83 -5.63 -8.62 2.42
N PHE A 84 -4.47 -9.20 2.16
CA PHE A 84 -3.78 -10.06 3.11
C PHE A 84 -2.38 -9.56 3.44
N SER A 85 -1.82 -10.09 4.52
CA SER A 85 -0.41 -9.93 4.85
C SER A 85 0.38 -11.10 4.27
N THR A 86 1.62 -10.86 3.85
CA THR A 86 2.56 -11.93 3.46
C THR A 86 2.79 -12.97 4.56
N TYR A 87 2.53 -12.62 5.82
CA TYR A 87 2.62 -13.53 6.97
C TYR A 87 1.32 -14.30 7.26
N CYS A 88 0.29 -14.11 6.44
CA CYS A 88 -1.01 -14.74 6.66
C CYS A 88 -1.03 -16.19 6.20
N THR A 89 -0.95 -17.12 7.15
CA THR A 89 -1.00 -18.57 6.87
C THR A 89 -2.41 -19.08 6.55
N SER A 90 -3.45 -18.33 6.93
CA SER A 90 -4.85 -18.69 6.68
C SER A 90 -5.40 -18.15 5.37
N CYS A 91 -4.79 -17.12 4.78
CA CYS A 91 -5.32 -16.44 3.60
C CYS A 91 -5.45 -17.35 2.36
N PRO A 92 -4.54 -18.32 2.11
CA PRO A 92 -4.76 -19.30 1.04
C PRO A 92 -6.06 -20.12 1.18
N LYS A 93 -6.61 -20.25 2.41
CA LYS A 93 -7.87 -20.96 2.65
C LYS A 93 -9.09 -20.20 2.12
N ASN A 94 -8.97 -18.89 1.86
CA ASN A 94 -10.05 -18.07 1.33
C ASN A 94 -10.10 -18.11 -0.21
N VAL A 95 -9.03 -18.54 -0.87
CA VAL A 95 -8.96 -18.65 -2.34
C VAL A 95 -10.10 -19.50 -2.94
N PRO A 96 -10.43 -20.70 -2.41
CA PRO A 96 -11.56 -21.48 -2.92
C PRO A 96 -12.91 -20.77 -2.76
N ILE A 97 -13.08 -19.99 -1.69
CA ILE A 97 -14.31 -19.25 -1.41
C ILE A 97 -14.47 -18.11 -2.43
N LEU A 98 -13.40 -17.34 -2.66
CA LEU A 98 -13.39 -16.27 -3.67
C LEU A 98 -13.65 -16.82 -5.08
N ASN A 99 -13.06 -17.96 -5.41
CA ASN A 99 -13.29 -18.61 -6.70
C ASN A 99 -14.76 -19.06 -6.84
N ASN A 100 -15.39 -19.55 -5.78
CA ASN A 100 -16.81 -19.90 -5.80
C ASN A 100 -17.68 -18.66 -6.04
N VAL A 101 -17.37 -17.54 -5.37
CA VAL A 101 -18.06 -16.26 -5.58
C VAL A 101 -17.90 -15.81 -7.02
N TYR A 102 -16.70 -15.88 -7.58
CA TYR A 102 -16.45 -15.57 -8.98
C TYR A 102 -17.27 -16.44 -9.93
N SER A 103 -17.27 -17.76 -9.72
CA SER A 103 -18.07 -18.69 -10.53
C SER A 103 -19.57 -18.39 -10.46
N ARG A 104 -20.09 -17.99 -9.28
CA ARG A 104 -21.49 -17.56 -9.15
C ARG A 104 -21.77 -16.29 -9.93
N ILE A 105 -20.85 -15.31 -9.91
CA ILE A 105 -20.97 -14.07 -10.68
C ILE A 105 -20.99 -14.36 -12.19
N GLU A 106 -20.10 -15.26 -12.66
CA GLU A 106 -20.05 -15.64 -14.08
C GLU A 106 -21.27 -16.43 -14.56
N ASN A 107 -21.95 -17.13 -13.65
CA ASN A 107 -23.19 -17.84 -13.93
C ASN A 107 -24.43 -16.94 -13.84
N ASP A 108 -24.31 -15.72 -13.32
CA ASP A 108 -25.40 -14.75 -13.26
C ASP A 108 -25.49 -13.96 -14.57
N THR A 109 -26.65 -14.02 -15.23
CA THR A 109 -26.87 -13.40 -16.54
C THR A 109 -26.74 -11.87 -16.55
N LYS A 110 -26.88 -11.21 -15.39
CA LYS A 110 -26.76 -9.75 -15.25
C LYS A 110 -25.33 -9.32 -14.95
N LEU A 111 -24.53 -10.18 -14.31
CA LEU A 111 -23.20 -9.86 -13.79
C LEU A 111 -22.04 -10.50 -14.57
N LYS A 112 -22.32 -11.50 -15.42
CA LYS A 112 -21.33 -12.18 -16.24
C LYS A 112 -20.42 -11.21 -17.01
N GLY A 113 -19.11 -11.42 -16.92
CA GLY A 113 -18.10 -10.61 -17.62
C GLY A 113 -17.91 -9.19 -17.07
N LYS A 114 -18.51 -8.86 -15.92
CA LYS A 114 -18.45 -7.51 -15.32
C LYS A 114 -17.64 -7.43 -14.03
N ALA A 115 -17.21 -8.57 -13.50
CA ALA A 115 -16.49 -8.66 -12.24
C ALA A 115 -15.05 -9.10 -12.43
N ASN A 116 -14.15 -8.48 -11.67
CA ASN A 116 -12.77 -8.91 -11.53
C ASN A 116 -12.50 -9.26 -10.07
N VAL A 117 -11.74 -10.34 -9.84
CA VAL A 117 -11.37 -10.81 -8.50
C VAL A 117 -9.86 -10.76 -8.37
N ARG A 118 -9.35 -10.14 -7.30
CA ARG A 118 -7.92 -10.19 -6.96
C ARG A 118 -7.72 -10.25 -5.46
N SER A 119 -6.86 -11.17 -5.05
CA SER A 119 -6.33 -11.27 -3.69
C SER A 119 -4.92 -10.65 -3.70
N TRP A 120 -4.69 -9.63 -2.87
CA TRP A 120 -3.42 -8.89 -2.72
C TRP A 120 -2.65 -9.28 -1.48
#